data_AF-A0A6G3XVG2-F1
#
_entry.id   AF-A0A6G3XVG2-F1
#
_cell.length_a   1.000
_cell.length_b   1.000
_cell.length_c   1.000
_cell.angle_alpha   90.00
_cell.angle_beta   90.00
_cell.angle_gamma   90.00
#
_symmetry.space_group_name_H-M   'P 1'
#
loop_
_entity.id
_entity.type
_entity.pdbx_description
1 polymer ?
#
loop_
_entity_poly.entity_id
_entity_poly.type
_entity_poly.pdbx_seq_one_letter_code
_entity_poly.pdbx_strand_id
1 'polypeptide(L)'
;MSRHLGDRVIGICDSPVGLGRRIARVLGADPDRAWIDYAGLNHLGWVRGLYVDGRDELPRLLADPELLDSFEEGRLFGAELLRSLGAIPNEYLHYYYFNREAVRAYQEAEQTRGAFLRDQQEGFYARMREPGTPALATWDRTRAEREATYMAENREVAGAGEREESDLGSGGYEQVALALMRAVARDERTSLILNVRNRTVLSALDADAVVEVPCLVDAN
;
A
#
# COMPACT_ATOMS: atom_id res chain seq x y z
N MET A 1 1.08 19.25 -11.00
CA MET A 1 0.49 20.03 -9.87
C MET A 1 1.56 20.79 -9.09
N SER A 2 2.57 20.14 -8.52
CA SER A 2 3.68 20.81 -7.78
C SER A 2 4.41 21.91 -8.57
N ARG A 3 4.56 21.74 -9.89
CA ARG A 3 5.12 22.79 -10.78
C ARG A 3 4.30 24.09 -10.82
N HIS A 4 2.99 24.01 -10.60
CA HIS A 4 2.08 25.17 -10.69
C HIS A 4 1.63 25.68 -9.32
N LEU A 5 1.46 24.78 -8.35
CA LEU A 5 0.94 25.07 -7.01
C LEU A 5 2.05 25.15 -5.95
N GLY A 6 3.32 24.92 -6.34
CA GLY A 6 4.47 24.96 -5.45
C GLY A 6 4.46 23.84 -4.40
N ASP A 7 4.97 24.16 -3.21
CA ASP A 7 5.16 23.22 -2.10
C ASP A 7 3.87 22.95 -1.29
N ARG A 8 2.71 23.45 -1.75
CA ARG A 8 1.40 23.27 -1.09
C ARG A 8 0.65 22.02 -1.57
N VAL A 9 1.33 21.11 -2.26
CA VAL A 9 0.73 19.89 -2.80
C VAL A 9 1.46 18.70 -2.20
N ILE A 10 0.70 17.90 -1.46
CA ILE A 10 1.14 16.65 -0.84
C ILE A 10 0.28 15.56 -1.43
N GLY A 11 0.89 14.56 -2.06
CA GLY A 11 0.18 13.36 -2.47
C GLY A 11 0.23 12.32 -1.36
N ILE A 12 -0.86 11.56 -1.19
CA ILE A 12 -0.96 10.50 -0.20
C ILE A 12 -1.35 9.19 -0.87
N CYS A 13 -0.88 8.09 -0.28
CA CYS A 13 -1.18 6.71 -0.64
C CYS A 13 -1.14 5.88 0.65
N ASP A 14 -1.99 4.86 0.72
CA ASP A 14 -2.09 3.97 1.88
C ASP A 14 -1.23 2.70 1.73
N SER A 15 -0.81 2.34 0.52
CA SER A 15 -0.03 1.11 0.27
C SER A 15 1.29 1.04 1.07
N PRO A 16 2.14 2.08 1.14
CA PRO A 16 3.40 1.99 1.91
C PRO A 16 3.18 1.77 3.41
N VAL A 17 2.16 2.41 3.98
CA VAL A 17 1.79 2.23 5.40
C VAL A 17 1.23 0.83 5.61
N GLY A 18 0.34 0.36 4.74
CA GLY A 18 -0.18 -1.01 4.77
C GLY A 18 0.93 -2.06 4.75
N LEU A 19 1.88 -1.91 3.83
CA LEU A 19 3.06 -2.79 3.70
C LEU A 19 3.88 -2.83 5.00
N GLY A 20 4.28 -1.67 5.52
CA GLY A 20 5.07 -1.63 6.75
C GLY A 20 4.33 -2.21 7.97
N ARG A 21 3.01 -1.98 8.08
CA ARG A 21 2.19 -2.57 9.14
C ARG A 21 2.11 -4.09 9.02
N ARG A 22 1.97 -4.65 7.81
CA ARG A 22 2.03 -6.11 7.57
C ARG A 22 3.37 -6.68 8.02
N ILE A 23 4.48 -6.08 7.59
CA ILE A 23 5.84 -6.51 7.95
C ILE A 23 6.02 -6.50 9.48
N ALA A 24 5.59 -5.44 10.17
CA ALA A 24 5.68 -5.35 11.63
C ALA A 24 4.87 -6.48 12.32
N ARG A 25 3.64 -6.76 11.87
CA ARG A 25 2.80 -7.83 12.41
C ARG A 25 3.41 -9.21 12.22
N VAL A 26 3.94 -9.52 11.04
CA VAL A 26 4.63 -10.79 10.74
C VAL A 26 5.82 -10.99 11.67
N LEU A 27 6.53 -9.90 11.97
CA LEU A 27 7.65 -9.90 12.90
C LEU A 27 7.23 -9.94 14.38
N GLY A 28 5.93 -9.93 14.68
CA GLY A 28 5.41 -9.90 16.05
C GLY A 28 5.61 -8.55 16.76
N ALA A 29 5.89 -7.49 16.02
CA ALA A 29 6.06 -6.14 16.52
C ALA A 29 4.74 -5.35 16.49
N ASP A 30 4.65 -4.34 17.36
CA ASP A 30 3.57 -3.36 17.32
C ASP A 30 3.78 -2.39 16.15
N PRO A 31 2.88 -2.35 15.14
CA PRO A 31 3.04 -1.46 13.99
C PRO A 31 3.07 0.03 14.35
N ASP A 32 2.46 0.43 15.47
CA ASP A 32 2.41 1.84 15.89
C ASP A 32 3.75 2.30 16.52
N ARG A 33 4.65 1.35 16.83
CA ARG A 33 6.02 1.61 17.31
C ARG A 33 7.08 1.46 16.22
N ALA A 34 6.68 1.07 15.01
CA ALA A 34 7.58 0.83 13.90
C ALA A 34 7.80 2.12 13.09
N TRP A 35 9.05 2.42 12.77
CA TRP A 35 9.42 3.42 11.76
C TRP A 35 9.83 2.70 10.48
N ILE A 36 9.16 3.05 9.38
CA ILE A 36 9.32 2.38 8.08
C ILE A 36 10.28 3.22 7.24
N ASP A 37 11.44 2.65 6.90
CA ASP A 37 12.33 3.24 5.89
C ASP A 37 11.81 2.86 4.50
N TYR A 38 11.07 3.77 3.88
CA TYR A 38 10.50 3.60 2.54
C TYR A 38 11.14 4.57 1.55
N ALA A 39 11.37 4.11 0.33
CA ALA A 39 11.83 5.00 -0.75
C ALA A 39 11.29 4.55 -2.10
N GLY A 40 10.87 5.52 -2.91
CA GLY A 40 10.48 5.30 -4.29
C GLY A 40 9.63 6.42 -4.85
N LEU A 41 8.72 6.06 -5.75
CA LEU A 41 7.63 6.88 -6.24
C LEU A 41 6.32 6.22 -5.78
N ASN A 42 5.20 6.95 -5.92
CA ASN A 42 3.89 6.34 -5.73
C ASN A 42 3.73 5.08 -6.60
N HIS A 43 3.36 3.96 -5.97
CA HIS A 43 3.21 2.63 -6.60
C HIS A 43 4.51 2.09 -7.23
N LEU A 44 5.66 2.67 -6.89
CA LEU A 44 6.98 2.24 -7.35
C LEU A 44 8.03 2.49 -6.26
N GLY A 45 7.90 1.78 -5.14
CA GLY A 45 8.81 1.95 -4.00
C GLY A 45 9.03 0.67 -3.20
N TRP A 46 9.96 0.74 -2.26
CA TRP A 46 10.45 -0.38 -1.47
C TRP A 46 10.59 -0.01 0.01
N VAL A 47 10.24 -0.93 0.90
CA VAL A 47 10.68 -0.91 2.31
C VAL A 47 12.11 -1.42 2.37
N ARG A 48 13.02 -0.56 2.80
CA ARG A 48 14.46 -0.81 2.91
C ARG A 48 14.93 -1.08 4.34
N GLY A 49 14.05 -0.83 5.31
CA GLY A 49 14.27 -1.10 6.72
C GLY A 49 12.97 -0.96 7.51
N LEU A 50 12.87 -1.70 8.61
CA LEU A 50 11.77 -1.59 9.57
C LEU A 50 12.36 -1.46 10.96
N TYR A 51 12.31 -0.27 11.52
CA TYR A 51 12.94 0.03 12.79
C TYR A 51 11.92 -0.04 13.92
N VAL A 52 12.13 -0.94 14.88
CA VAL A 52 11.31 -1.07 16.10
C VAL A 52 12.22 -0.82 17.28
N ASP A 53 11.90 0.17 18.12
CA ASP A 53 12.72 0.56 19.27
C ASP A 53 14.20 0.83 18.91
N GLY A 54 14.42 1.41 17.72
CA GLY A 54 15.75 1.75 17.22
C GLY A 54 16.54 0.61 16.59
N ARG A 55 15.97 -0.61 16.50
CA ARG A 55 16.59 -1.76 15.84
C ARG A 55 15.92 -2.05 14.51
N ASP A 56 16.71 -2.22 13.45
CA ASP A 56 16.20 -2.68 12.16
C ASP A 56 15.90 -4.19 12.20
N GLU A 57 14.64 -4.54 11.97
CA GLU A 57 14.11 -5.90 11.98
C GLU A 57 13.98 -6.49 10.57
N LEU A 58 14.14 -5.70 9.51
CA LEU A 58 14.02 -6.20 8.13
C LEU A 58 15.00 -7.34 7.81
N PRO A 59 16.28 -7.31 8.25
CA PRO A 59 17.19 -8.44 8.02
C PRO A 59 16.70 -9.75 8.63
N ARG A 60 15.95 -9.71 9.74
CA ARG A 60 15.37 -10.91 10.35
C ARG A 60 14.25 -11.48 9.50
N LEU A 61 13.37 -10.64 8.94
CA LEU A 61 12.36 -11.08 7.98
C LEU A 61 13.02 -11.77 6.78
N LEU A 62 14.00 -11.12 6.16
CA LEU A 62 14.64 -11.63 4.94
C LEU A 62 15.38 -12.96 5.16
N ALA A 63 15.91 -13.19 6.36
CA ALA A 63 16.62 -14.42 6.70
C ALA A 63 15.70 -15.64 6.90
N ASP A 64 14.39 -15.45 7.04
CA ASP A 64 13.44 -16.50 7.40
C ASP A 64 12.43 -16.75 6.26
N PRO A 65 12.52 -17.89 5.54
CA PRO A 65 11.60 -18.16 4.44
C PRO A 65 10.16 -18.37 4.91
N GLU A 66 9.95 -18.92 6.10
CA GLU A 66 8.61 -19.18 6.63
C GLU A 66 7.90 -17.85 6.95
N LEU A 67 8.63 -16.89 7.52
CA LEU A 67 8.09 -15.54 7.71
C LEU A 67 7.80 -14.84 6.38
N LEU A 68 8.67 -14.98 5.38
CA LEU A 68 8.41 -14.41 4.06
C LEU A 68 7.13 -14.98 3.46
N ASP A 69 6.96 -16.30 3.45
CA ASP A 69 5.78 -16.93 2.83
C ASP A 69 4.48 -16.69 3.62
N SER A 70 4.56 -16.17 4.85
CA SER A 70 3.40 -15.94 5.72
C SER A 70 2.53 -14.73 5.38
N PHE A 71 2.96 -13.84 4.48
CA PHE A 71 2.22 -12.60 4.17
C PHE A 71 2.16 -12.27 2.67
N GLU A 72 1.30 -11.29 2.33
CA GLU A 72 0.95 -10.94 0.94
C GLU A 72 2.17 -10.75 0.03
N GLU A 73 3.15 -9.92 0.39
CA GLU A 73 4.29 -9.65 -0.50
C GLU A 73 5.24 -10.83 -0.66
N GLY A 74 5.46 -11.63 0.39
CA GLY A 74 6.31 -12.81 0.22
C GLY A 74 5.66 -13.89 -0.65
N ARG A 75 4.33 -14.08 -0.55
CA ARG A 75 3.60 -14.94 -1.49
C ARG A 75 3.59 -14.38 -2.91
N LEU A 76 3.51 -13.05 -3.05
CA LEU A 76 3.43 -12.37 -4.35
C LEU A 76 4.77 -12.35 -5.11
N PHE A 77 5.89 -12.17 -4.41
CA PHE A 77 7.21 -12.00 -5.01
C PHE A 77 8.13 -13.22 -4.85
N GLY A 78 7.89 -14.06 -3.86
CA GLY A 78 8.72 -15.22 -3.51
C GLY A 78 9.97 -14.86 -2.71
N ALA A 79 10.35 -15.75 -1.77
CA ALA A 79 11.46 -15.51 -0.85
C ALA A 79 12.82 -15.27 -1.52
N GLU A 80 13.11 -15.96 -2.63
CA GLU A 80 14.40 -15.83 -3.35
C GLU A 80 14.61 -14.42 -3.92
N LEU A 81 13.57 -13.86 -4.54
CA LEU A 81 13.61 -12.50 -5.09
C LEU A 81 13.77 -11.47 -3.98
N LEU A 82 12.98 -11.59 -2.91
CA LEU A 82 13.02 -10.65 -1.78
C LEU A 82 14.40 -10.63 -1.10
N ARG A 83 15.00 -11.81 -0.89
CA ARG A 83 16.37 -11.93 -0.37
C ARG A 83 17.41 -11.32 -1.27
N SER A 84 17.28 -11.54 -2.58
CA SER A 84 18.21 -10.99 -3.58
C SER A 84 18.14 -9.46 -3.66
N LEU A 85 16.94 -8.89 -3.48
CA LEU A 85 16.72 -7.45 -3.43
C LEU A 85 17.22 -6.82 -2.12
N GLY A 86 17.14 -7.55 -1.01
CA GLY A 86 17.43 -7.00 0.32
C GLY A 86 16.39 -5.98 0.81
N ALA A 87 15.22 -5.95 0.18
CA ALA A 87 14.14 -4.99 0.43
C ALA A 87 12.79 -5.62 0.08
N ILE A 88 11.69 -5.09 0.64
CA ILE A 88 10.33 -5.54 0.31
C ILE A 88 9.69 -4.53 -0.66
N PRO A 89 9.43 -4.91 -1.93
CA PRO A 89 8.79 -4.03 -2.89
C PRO A 89 7.30 -3.83 -2.54
N ASN A 90 6.78 -2.66 -2.93
CA ASN A 90 5.35 -2.43 -2.96
C ASN A 90 4.66 -3.39 -3.95
N GLU A 91 3.41 -3.78 -3.68
CA GLU A 91 2.66 -4.75 -4.46
C GLU A 91 2.58 -4.43 -5.97
N TYR A 92 2.57 -3.13 -6.33
CA TYR A 92 2.54 -2.70 -7.72
C TYR A 92 3.81 -3.04 -8.52
N LEU A 93 4.94 -3.34 -7.87
CA LEU A 93 6.13 -3.83 -8.56
C LEU A 93 5.91 -5.20 -9.21
N HIS A 94 4.85 -5.92 -8.86
CA HIS A 94 4.47 -7.15 -9.55
C HIS A 94 4.24 -6.91 -11.05
N TYR A 95 3.71 -5.75 -11.45
CA TYR A 95 3.53 -5.39 -12.86
C TYR A 95 4.85 -5.19 -13.62
N TYR A 96 5.96 -4.97 -12.90
CA TYR A 96 7.29 -4.81 -13.45
C TYR A 96 8.08 -6.12 -13.43
N TYR A 97 8.10 -6.81 -12.29
CA TYR A 97 8.89 -8.04 -12.12
C TYR A 97 8.24 -9.26 -12.78
N PHE A 98 6.90 -9.29 -12.86
CA PHE A 98 6.11 -10.37 -13.47
C PHE A 98 5.24 -9.83 -14.60
N ASN A 99 5.80 -8.90 -15.39
CA ASN A 99 5.05 -8.16 -16.42
C ASN A 99 4.37 -9.10 -17.43
N ARG A 100 5.09 -10.11 -17.92
CA ARG A 100 4.60 -11.04 -18.93
C ARG A 100 3.38 -11.80 -18.41
N GLU A 101 3.47 -12.30 -17.18
CA GLU A 101 2.44 -13.08 -16.53
C GLU A 101 1.22 -12.21 -16.21
N ALA A 102 1.44 -11.01 -15.66
CA ALA A 102 0.39 -10.06 -15.37
C ALA A 102 -0.37 -9.67 -16.66
N VAL A 103 0.34 -9.28 -17.73
CA VAL A 103 -0.29 -8.92 -19.01
C VAL A 103 -1.13 -10.07 -19.56
N ARG A 104 -0.61 -11.29 -19.51
CA ARG A 104 -1.34 -12.49 -19.96
C ARG A 104 -2.61 -12.71 -19.16
N ALA A 105 -2.54 -12.66 -17.83
CA ALA A 105 -3.71 -12.84 -16.97
C ALA A 105 -4.79 -11.79 -17.27
N TYR A 106 -4.43 -10.52 -17.46
CA TYR A 106 -5.38 -9.47 -17.82
C TYR A 106 -5.95 -9.59 -19.24
N GLN A 107 -5.23 -10.23 -20.17
CA GLN A 107 -5.75 -10.54 -21.51
C GLN A 107 -6.73 -11.72 -21.51
N GLU A 108 -6.52 -12.67 -20.59
CA GLU A 108 -7.35 -13.88 -20.44
C GLU A 108 -8.55 -13.65 -19.50
N ALA A 109 -8.52 -12.59 -18.69
CA ALA A 109 -9.60 -12.25 -17.76
C ALA A 109 -10.93 -11.96 -18.48
N GLU A 110 -12.02 -12.56 -17.98
CA GLU A 110 -13.37 -12.37 -18.51
C GLU A 110 -13.84 -10.91 -18.42
N GLN A 111 -13.44 -10.22 -17.35
CA GLN A 111 -13.82 -8.85 -17.08
C GLN A 111 -12.64 -8.04 -16.54
N THR A 112 -12.51 -6.79 -17.00
CA THR A 112 -11.53 -5.87 -16.42
C THR A 112 -11.96 -5.42 -15.02
N ARG A 113 -10.99 -5.10 -14.16
CA ARG A 113 -11.26 -4.53 -12.83
C ARG A 113 -12.20 -3.32 -12.87
N GLY A 114 -12.05 -2.44 -13.86
CA GLY A 114 -12.91 -1.27 -14.01
C GLY A 114 -14.37 -1.61 -14.31
N ALA A 115 -14.61 -2.60 -15.16
CA ALA A 115 -15.96 -3.07 -15.47
C ALA A 115 -16.60 -3.77 -14.26
N PHE A 116 -15.85 -4.62 -13.55
CA PHE A 116 -16.30 -5.25 -12.32
C PHE A 116 -16.74 -4.20 -11.28
N LEU A 117 -15.90 -3.21 -11.01
CA LEU A 117 -16.19 -2.16 -10.02
C LEU A 117 -17.38 -1.30 -10.42
N ARG A 118 -17.54 -1.02 -11.72
CA ARG A 118 -18.72 -0.30 -12.23
C ARG A 118 -19.99 -1.08 -11.92
N ASP A 119 -20.03 -2.37 -12.29
CA ASP A 119 -21.23 -3.20 -12.15
C ASP A 119 -21.56 -3.43 -10.66
N GLN A 120 -20.53 -3.67 -9.82
CA GLN A 120 -20.68 -3.74 -8.37
C GLN A 120 -21.29 -2.46 -7.78
N GLN A 121 -20.71 -1.30 -8.12
CA GLN A 121 -21.17 -0.01 -7.59
C GLN A 121 -22.58 0.35 -8.09
N GLU A 122 -22.91 0.00 -9.33
CA GLU A 122 -24.27 0.14 -9.86
C GLU A 122 -25.28 -0.69 -9.04
N GLY A 123 -24.93 -1.94 -8.72
CA GLY A 123 -25.71 -2.80 -7.85
C GLY A 123 -25.92 -2.22 -6.45
N PHE A 124 -24.86 -1.65 -5.85
CA PHE A 124 -24.95 -0.94 -4.58
C PHE A 124 -25.96 0.22 -4.65
N TYR A 125 -25.84 1.11 -5.64
CA TYR A 125 -26.73 2.27 -5.77
C TYR A 125 -28.17 1.89 -6.10
N ALA A 126 -28.38 0.84 -6.90
CA ALA A 126 -29.72 0.31 -7.17
C ALA A 126 -30.38 -0.16 -5.87
N ARG A 127 -29.65 -0.92 -5.05
CA ARG A 127 -30.13 -1.41 -3.75
C ARG A 127 -30.46 -0.27 -2.79
N MET A 128 -29.67 0.81 -2.79
CA MET A 128 -29.94 2.00 -1.95
C MET A 128 -31.25 2.73 -2.29
N ARG A 129 -31.88 2.46 -3.44
CA ARG A 129 -33.19 3.05 -3.79
C ARG A 129 -34.37 2.34 -3.13
N GLU A 130 -34.18 1.13 -2.64
CA GLU A 130 -35.24 0.35 -2.00
C GLU A 130 -35.49 0.84 -0.55
N PRO A 131 -36.74 1.18 -0.18
CA PRO A 131 -37.07 1.57 1.19
C PRO A 131 -36.71 0.49 2.21
N GLY A 132 -36.11 0.89 3.32
CA GLY A 132 -35.74 -0.03 4.41
C GLY A 132 -34.42 -0.76 4.22
N THR A 133 -33.66 -0.47 3.16
CA THR A 133 -32.33 -1.05 2.98
C THR A 133 -31.37 -0.63 4.10
N PRO A 134 -30.68 -1.57 4.76
CA PRO A 134 -29.66 -1.26 5.76
C PRO A 134 -28.41 -0.71 5.06
N ALA A 135 -28.30 0.61 4.97
CA ALA A 135 -27.28 1.30 4.18
C ALA A 135 -25.85 0.91 4.58
N LEU A 136 -25.53 0.97 5.89
CA LEU A 136 -24.20 0.66 6.40
C LEU A 136 -23.79 -0.79 6.10
N ALA A 137 -24.62 -1.76 6.47
CA ALA A 137 -24.32 -3.18 6.21
C ALA A 137 -24.18 -3.49 4.71
N THR A 138 -24.93 -2.78 3.86
CA THR A 138 -24.81 -2.94 2.41
C THR A 138 -23.51 -2.34 1.89
N TRP A 139 -23.13 -1.16 2.38
CA TRP A 139 -21.84 -0.53 2.05
C TRP A 139 -20.67 -1.41 2.49
N ASP A 140 -20.69 -1.92 3.73
CA ASP A 140 -19.61 -2.74 4.26
C ASP A 140 -19.41 -4.01 3.45
N ARG A 141 -20.50 -4.66 3.01
CA ARG A 141 -20.42 -5.82 2.11
C ARG A 141 -19.84 -5.46 0.75
N THR A 142 -20.32 -4.39 0.12
CA THR A 142 -19.79 -3.92 -1.17
C THR A 142 -18.31 -3.58 -1.08
N ARG A 143 -17.90 -2.88 -0.03
CA ARG A 143 -16.50 -2.54 0.24
C ARG A 143 -15.67 -3.79 0.50
N ALA A 144 -16.14 -4.75 1.30
CA ALA A 144 -15.42 -5.98 1.58
C ALA A 144 -15.17 -6.80 0.31
N GLU A 145 -16.17 -6.93 -0.56
CA GLU A 145 -16.02 -7.58 -1.87
C GLU A 145 -14.98 -6.86 -2.74
N ARG A 146 -14.99 -5.52 -2.76
CA ARG A 146 -13.97 -4.73 -3.46
C ARG A 146 -12.57 -5.04 -2.93
N GLU A 147 -12.37 -5.04 -1.61
CA GLU A 147 -11.05 -5.26 -1.02
C GLU A 147 -10.54 -6.70 -1.21
N ALA A 148 -11.42 -7.71 -1.11
CA ALA A 148 -11.07 -9.12 -1.31
C ALA A 148 -10.60 -9.41 -2.75
N THR A 149 -11.20 -8.73 -3.73
CA THR A 149 -10.92 -8.92 -5.16
C THR A 149 -9.82 -8.00 -5.70
N TYR A 150 -9.26 -7.12 -4.88
CA TYR A 150 -8.19 -6.21 -5.29
C TYR A 150 -6.91 -6.97 -5.65
N MET A 151 -6.36 -6.81 -6.87
CA MET A 151 -5.19 -7.57 -7.37
C MET A 151 -5.35 -9.10 -7.37
N ALA A 152 -6.58 -9.59 -7.56
CA ALA A 152 -6.85 -11.03 -7.61
C ALA A 152 -6.09 -11.74 -8.75
N GLU A 153 -5.98 -11.13 -9.93
CA GLU A 153 -5.28 -11.73 -11.08
C GLU A 153 -3.78 -11.87 -10.81
N ASN A 154 -3.17 -10.87 -10.16
CA ASN A 154 -1.76 -10.93 -9.77
C ASN A 154 -1.51 -12.04 -8.74
N ARG A 155 -2.41 -12.22 -7.78
CA ARG A 155 -2.31 -13.31 -6.79
C ARG A 155 -2.51 -14.68 -7.42
N GLU A 156 -3.44 -14.81 -8.36
CA GLU A 156 -3.65 -16.06 -9.10
C GLU A 156 -2.39 -16.43 -9.90
N VAL A 157 -1.80 -15.46 -10.59
CA VAL A 157 -0.51 -15.61 -11.30
C VAL A 157 0.61 -16.07 -10.37
N ALA A 158 0.71 -15.48 -9.18
CA ALA A 158 1.72 -15.82 -8.20
C ALA A 158 1.41 -17.12 -7.42
N GLY A 159 0.22 -17.70 -7.58
CA GLY A 159 -0.24 -18.82 -6.74
C GLY A 159 -0.46 -18.42 -5.28
N ALA A 160 -0.67 -17.14 -5.00
CA ALA A 160 -0.77 -16.55 -3.65
C ALA A 160 -2.14 -16.73 -2.97
N GLY A 161 -3.13 -17.29 -3.69
CA GLY A 161 -4.46 -17.59 -3.16
C GLY A 161 -5.35 -16.36 -2.95
N GLU A 162 -6.40 -16.52 -2.13
CA GLU A 162 -7.29 -15.44 -1.72
C GLU A 162 -6.60 -14.51 -0.71
N ARG A 163 -7.09 -13.26 -0.64
CA ARG A 163 -6.54 -12.27 0.29
C ARG A 163 -7.06 -12.52 1.71
N GLU A 164 -6.16 -12.60 2.68
CA GLU A 164 -6.54 -12.80 4.08
C GLU A 164 -7.12 -11.53 4.71
N GLU A 165 -8.08 -11.67 5.63
CA GLU A 165 -8.70 -10.53 6.32
C GLU A 165 -7.69 -9.69 7.13
N SER A 166 -6.66 -10.33 7.66
CA SER A 166 -5.50 -9.72 8.32
C SER A 166 -4.73 -8.75 7.41
N ASP A 167 -4.69 -9.04 6.10
CA ASP A 167 -4.04 -8.22 5.07
C ASP A 167 -4.94 -7.06 4.59
N LEU A 168 -6.26 -7.16 4.82
CA LEU A 168 -7.24 -6.11 4.51
C LEU A 168 -7.22 -4.94 5.50
N GLY A 169 -6.59 -5.12 6.66
CA GLY A 169 -6.41 -4.11 7.71
C GLY A 169 -5.38 -3.05 7.33
N SER A 170 -5.64 -2.29 6.25
CA SER A 170 -4.80 -1.17 5.83
C SER A 170 -5.04 0.03 6.76
N GLY A 171 -3.98 0.78 7.07
CA GLY A 171 -4.08 2.08 7.74
C GLY A 171 -4.63 3.12 6.78
N GLY A 172 -5.87 2.90 6.31
CA GLY A 172 -6.46 3.38 5.06
C GLY A 172 -6.27 4.85 4.70
N TYR A 173 -6.60 5.15 3.44
CA TYR A 173 -6.42 6.49 2.85
C TYR A 173 -6.98 7.62 3.72
N GLU A 174 -8.13 7.39 4.37
CA GLU A 174 -8.76 8.32 5.29
C GLU A 174 -7.93 8.59 6.56
N GLN A 175 -7.21 7.59 7.07
CA GLN A 175 -6.36 7.74 8.25
C GLN A 175 -5.14 8.59 7.92
N VAL A 176 -4.49 8.34 6.79
CA VAL A 176 -3.36 9.16 6.30
C VAL A 176 -3.82 10.61 6.08
N ALA A 177 -4.97 10.80 5.43
CA ALA A 177 -5.53 12.13 5.19
C ALA A 177 -5.84 12.86 6.51
N LEU A 178 -6.52 12.21 7.46
CA LEU A 178 -6.88 12.83 8.74
C LEU A 178 -5.65 13.11 9.60
N ALA A 179 -4.66 12.21 9.62
CA ALA A 179 -3.41 12.43 10.33
C ALA A 179 -2.65 13.63 9.77
N LEU A 180 -2.56 13.75 8.44
CA LEU A 180 -1.96 14.89 7.76
C LEU A 180 -2.68 16.19 8.12
N MET A 181 -4.02 16.19 8.05
CA MET A 181 -4.82 17.38 8.39
C MET A 181 -4.64 17.81 9.84
N ARG A 182 -4.60 16.86 10.78
CA ARG A 182 -4.38 17.16 12.21
C ARG A 182 -2.97 17.70 12.46
N ALA A 183 -1.96 17.11 11.83
CA ALA A 183 -0.58 17.58 11.96
C ALA A 183 -0.43 19.04 11.52
N VAL A 184 -0.96 19.38 10.34
CA VAL A 184 -0.88 20.75 9.80
C VAL A 184 -1.77 21.72 10.57
N ALA A 185 -3.00 21.34 10.90
CA ALA A 185 -3.97 22.28 11.48
C ALA A 185 -3.89 22.42 13.01
N ARG A 186 -3.32 21.43 13.70
CA ARG A 186 -3.31 21.34 15.17
C ARG A 186 -1.94 21.08 15.77
N ASP A 187 -0.88 21.05 14.96
CA ASP A 187 0.48 20.73 15.38
C ASP A 187 0.61 19.35 16.04
N GLU A 188 -0.30 18.43 15.68
CA GLU A 188 -0.26 17.03 16.12
C GLU A 188 0.82 16.29 15.32
N ARG A 189 2.09 16.48 15.71
CA ARG A 189 3.26 15.97 15.00
C ARG A 189 3.18 14.47 14.72
N THR A 190 3.43 14.08 13.48
CA THR A 190 3.35 12.69 13.02
C THR A 190 4.37 12.39 11.93
N SER A 191 4.65 11.11 11.70
CA SER A 191 5.47 10.63 10.59
C SER A 191 4.59 9.92 9.59
N LEU A 192 4.58 10.39 8.34
CA LEU A 192 3.79 9.83 7.24
C LEU A 192 4.67 9.57 6.03
N ILE A 193 4.41 8.51 5.28
CA ILE A 193 5.03 8.32 3.97
C ILE A 193 4.20 9.13 2.96
N LEU A 194 4.82 10.14 2.36
CA LEU A 194 4.13 11.13 1.53
C LEU A 194 4.81 11.30 0.18
N ASN A 195 4.02 11.71 -0.81
CA ASN A 195 4.52 12.14 -2.11
C ASN A 195 4.85 13.64 -2.07
N VAL A 196 6.15 13.93 -2.08
CA VAL A 196 6.70 15.29 -1.98
C VAL A 196 7.79 15.52 -3.02
N ARG A 197 8.20 16.78 -3.23
CA ARG A 197 9.33 17.10 -4.11
C ARG A 197 10.61 16.48 -3.55
N ASN A 198 11.36 15.79 -4.40
CA ASN A 198 12.57 15.07 -4.08
C ASN A 198 13.64 15.94 -3.40
N ARG A 199 13.90 17.13 -3.98
CA ARG A 199 14.99 18.03 -3.61
C ARG A 199 16.34 17.29 -3.64
N THR A 200 16.73 16.67 -2.53
CA THR A 200 17.99 15.94 -2.39
C THR A 200 17.82 14.56 -1.74
N VAL A 201 16.58 14.09 -1.53
CA VAL A 201 16.29 12.86 -0.78
C VAL A 201 16.81 11.63 -1.54
N LEU A 202 16.43 11.50 -2.81
CA LEU A 202 16.89 10.44 -3.71
C LEU A 202 17.83 11.06 -4.74
N SER A 203 19.14 10.91 -4.52
CA SER A 203 20.19 11.52 -5.34
C SER A 203 20.22 11.06 -6.79
N ALA A 204 19.61 9.90 -7.09
CA ALA A 204 19.49 9.37 -8.44
C ALA A 204 18.37 10.02 -9.27
N LEU A 205 17.51 10.85 -8.65
CA LEU A 205 16.38 11.50 -9.29
C LEU A 205 16.55 13.02 -9.28
N ASP A 206 15.92 13.69 -10.25
CA ASP A 206 15.92 15.15 -10.32
C ASP A 206 15.35 15.77 -9.03
N ALA A 207 15.87 16.94 -8.67
CA ALA A 207 15.40 17.69 -7.49
C ALA A 207 13.90 18.02 -7.56
N ASP A 208 13.34 18.15 -8.77
CA ASP A 208 11.95 18.50 -9.00
C ASP A 208 11.01 17.29 -9.17
N ALA A 209 11.55 16.07 -9.18
CA ALA A 209 10.74 14.85 -9.20
C ALA A 209 9.87 14.76 -7.94
N VAL A 210 8.69 14.13 -8.04
CA VAL A 210 7.88 13.79 -6.87
C VAL A 210 8.23 12.37 -6.45
N VAL A 211 8.63 12.20 -5.19
CA VAL A 211 9.05 10.92 -4.61
C VAL A 211 8.17 10.60 -3.40
N GLU A 212 8.04 9.31 -3.10
CA GLU A 212 7.27 8.79 -1.97
C GLU A 212 8.23 8.34 -0.87
N VAL A 213 8.28 9.10 0.23
CA VAL A 213 9.29 8.95 1.30
C VAL A 213 8.71 9.31 2.68
N PRO A 214 9.28 8.79 3.78
CA PRO A 214 8.93 9.21 5.13
C PRO A 214 9.15 10.70 5.35
N CYS A 215 8.13 11.37 5.86
CA CYS A 215 8.11 12.79 6.15
C CYS A 215 7.62 12.98 7.57
N LEU A 216 8.32 13.84 8.31
CA LEU A 216 7.82 14.39 9.56
C LEU A 216 6.90 15.56 9.23
N VAL A 217 5.70 15.57 9.78
CA VAL A 217 4.71 16.63 9.55
C VAL A 217 4.28 17.24 10.88
N ASP A 218 4.23 18.57 10.90
CA ASP A 218 3.74 19.40 11.99
C ASP A 218 3.11 20.69 11.39
N ALA A 219 2.95 21.76 12.15
CA ALA A 219 2.32 22.99 11.68
C ALA A 219 3.22 23.95 10.86
N ASN A 220 4.48 23.59 10.57
CA ASN A 220 5.45 24.47 9.88
C ASN A 220 5.24 24.60 8.36
#